data_AF-A0A0P7FXK0-F1
#
_entry.id   AF-A0A0P7FXK0-F1
#
_cell.length_a   1.000
_cell.length_b   1.000
_cell.length_c   1.000
_cell.angle_alpha   90.00
_cell.angle_beta   90.00
_cell.angle_gamma   90.00
#
_symmetry.space_group_name_H-M   'P 1'
#
loop_
_entity.id
_entity.type
_entity.pdbx_description
1 polymer ?
#
loop_
_entity_poly.entity_id
_entity_poly.type
_entity_poly.pdbx_seq_one_letter_code
_entity_poly.pdbx_strand_id
1 'polypeptide(L)'
;MSLRDNYDVSSSDIVVEVDSIEIELEGDQVWERAWFISNTLKDLEGIGDATSIVFEYVAEGADTAGSVFEAGFEGSVDEFANHFGTSHIPESFISAGGDSEGEAVLMVDAASMEDNSREATLNALEEALDSLGGINNLELVVSGIVKEASEQSGEVSA
;
A
#
# COMPACT_ATOMS: atom_id res chain seq x y z
N MET A 1 -7.77 6.77 -14.44
CA MET A 1 -7.68 8.08 -15.15
C MET A 1 -6.23 8.27 -15.57
N SER A 2 -5.94 8.52 -16.85
CA SER A 2 -4.56 8.68 -17.33
C SER A 2 -4.01 10.04 -16.91
N LEU A 3 -2.98 10.05 -16.06
CA LEU A 3 -2.18 11.25 -15.70
C LEU A 3 -1.68 12.04 -16.94
N ARG A 4 -1.54 11.35 -18.08
CA ARG A 4 -1.19 11.93 -19.39
C ARG A 4 -2.16 13.00 -19.90
N ASP A 5 -3.47 12.85 -19.68
CA ASP A 5 -4.48 13.74 -20.29
C ASP A 5 -4.61 15.10 -19.60
N ASN A 6 -4.06 15.25 -18.38
CA ASN A 6 -4.14 16.51 -17.62
C ASN A 6 -2.96 17.48 -17.87
N TYR A 7 -1.92 17.04 -18.57
CA TYR A 7 -0.76 17.88 -18.89
C TYR A 7 -0.71 18.16 -20.40
N ASP A 8 -0.64 19.45 -20.78
CA ASP A 8 -0.44 19.90 -22.16
C ASP A 8 1.03 19.66 -22.53
N VAL A 9 1.36 18.42 -22.88
CA VAL A 9 2.72 18.00 -23.22
C VAL A 9 2.74 17.42 -24.64
N SER A 10 3.39 18.14 -25.55
CA SER A 10 3.32 17.92 -27.01
C SER A 10 4.32 16.90 -27.56
N SER A 11 5.03 16.16 -26.70
CA SER A 11 6.18 15.33 -27.09
C SER A 11 5.90 13.85 -26.87
N SER A 12 6.36 12.98 -27.78
CA SER A 12 6.25 11.52 -27.66
C SER A 12 7.11 10.93 -26.53
N ASP A 13 8.06 11.71 -26.02
CA ASP A 13 9.10 11.31 -25.08
C ASP A 13 8.84 11.88 -23.68
N ILE A 14 7.70 11.49 -23.10
CA ILE A 14 7.29 11.87 -21.74
C ILE A 14 7.38 10.63 -20.86
N VAL A 15 8.08 10.75 -19.74
CA VAL A 15 8.10 9.74 -18.67
C VAL A 15 7.25 10.27 -17.53
N VAL A 16 6.32 9.44 -17.05
CA VAL A 16 5.57 9.72 -15.82
C VAL A 16 6.30 9.04 -14.69
N GLU A 17 6.75 9.82 -13.72
CA GLU A 17 7.35 9.33 -12.50
C GLU A 17 6.33 9.39 -11.37
N VAL A 18 6.35 8.38 -10.50
CA VAL A 18 5.47 8.27 -9.35
C VAL A 18 6.21 8.84 -8.15
N ASP A 19 5.56 9.76 -7.43
CA ASP A 19 6.10 10.31 -6.18
C ASP A 19 5.66 9.46 -5.00
N SER A 20 4.36 9.16 -4.92
CA SER A 20 3.78 8.35 -3.86
C SER A 20 2.58 7.53 -4.32
N ILE A 21 2.38 6.41 -3.63
CA ILE A 21 1.20 5.56 -3.78
C ILE A 21 0.63 5.30 -2.39
N GLU A 22 -0.67 5.51 -2.27
CA GLU A 22 -1.43 5.24 -1.05
C GLU A 22 -2.43 4.11 -1.32
N ILE A 23 -2.48 3.16 -0.41
CA ILE A 23 -3.40 2.02 -0.43
C ILE A 23 -4.23 2.11 0.85
N GLU A 24 -5.52 2.39 0.70
CA GLU A 24 -6.45 2.54 1.80
C GLU A 24 -7.32 1.28 1.94
N LEU A 25 -7.45 0.82 3.19
CA LEU A 25 -8.23 -0.34 3.58
C LEU A 25 -9.15 0.05 4.74
N GLU A 26 -10.43 -0.29 4.63
CA GLU A 26 -11.44 -0.04 5.66
C GLU A 26 -12.36 -1.26 5.85
N GLY A 27 -12.86 -1.42 7.08
CA GLY A 27 -13.89 -2.41 7.44
C GLY A 27 -13.42 -3.57 8.32
N ASP A 28 -14.24 -4.62 8.39
CA ASP A 28 -14.12 -5.75 9.32
C ASP A 28 -12.94 -6.70 9.00
N GLN A 29 -12.56 -6.78 7.72
CA GLN A 29 -11.47 -7.62 7.21
C GLN A 29 -10.12 -6.90 7.09
N VAL A 30 -9.99 -5.68 7.60
CA VAL A 30 -8.77 -4.87 7.46
C VAL A 30 -7.53 -5.57 7.98
N TRP A 31 -7.62 -6.28 9.11
CA TRP A 31 -6.48 -6.99 9.70
C TRP A 31 -5.83 -7.98 8.73
N GLU A 32 -6.62 -8.92 8.21
CA GLU A 32 -6.13 -9.96 7.31
C GLU A 32 -5.55 -9.34 6.04
N ARG A 33 -6.24 -8.32 5.50
CA ARG A 33 -5.83 -7.65 4.26
C ARG A 33 -4.55 -6.84 4.44
N ALA A 34 -4.47 -6.03 5.48
CA ALA A 34 -3.28 -5.26 5.81
C ALA A 34 -2.06 -6.19 5.97
N TRP A 35 -2.26 -7.35 6.62
CA TRP A 35 -1.20 -8.34 6.75
C TRP A 35 -0.82 -8.97 5.42
N PHE A 36 -1.78 -9.44 4.62
CA PHE A 36 -1.49 -10.05 3.31
C PHE A 36 -0.77 -9.08 2.39
N ILE A 37 -1.24 -7.83 2.29
CA ILE A 37 -0.59 -6.80 1.48
C ILE A 37 0.81 -6.53 2.01
N SER A 38 0.97 -6.24 3.30
CA SER A 38 2.29 -5.97 3.89
C SER A 38 3.27 -7.13 3.68
N ASN A 39 2.79 -8.37 3.84
CA ASN A 39 3.61 -9.57 3.65
C ASN A 39 3.98 -9.81 2.19
N THR A 40 3.17 -9.34 1.24
CA THR A 40 3.52 -9.38 -0.19
C THR A 40 4.49 -8.25 -0.55
N LEU A 41 4.22 -7.02 -0.11
CA LEU A 41 5.02 -5.84 -0.47
C LEU A 41 6.43 -5.88 0.11
N LYS A 42 6.63 -6.43 1.31
CA LYS A 42 7.95 -6.47 1.96
C LYS A 42 9.03 -7.16 1.12
N ASP A 43 8.64 -8.12 0.26
CA ASP A 43 9.56 -8.91 -0.57
C ASP A 43 9.76 -8.30 -1.98
N LEU A 44 9.05 -7.20 -2.30
CA LEU A 44 9.21 -6.49 -3.57
C LEU A 44 10.41 -5.55 -3.50
N GLU A 45 11.38 -5.77 -4.38
CA GLU A 45 12.60 -4.97 -4.46
C GLU A 45 12.29 -3.47 -4.63
N GLY A 46 12.85 -2.64 -3.74
CA GLY A 46 12.62 -1.20 -3.70
C GLY A 46 11.28 -0.77 -3.11
N ILE A 47 10.18 -1.47 -3.43
CA ILE A 47 8.84 -1.13 -2.92
C ILE A 47 8.73 -1.43 -1.43
N GLY A 48 9.15 -2.63 -0.99
CA GLY A 48 9.03 -3.04 0.41
C GLY A 48 9.73 -2.08 1.38
N ASP A 49 10.97 -1.71 1.04
CA ASP A 49 11.77 -0.76 1.83
C ASP A 49 11.19 0.67 1.83
N ALA A 50 10.49 1.05 0.75
CA ALA A 50 9.85 2.35 0.59
C ALA A 50 8.42 2.40 1.15
N THR A 51 7.88 1.28 1.67
CA THR A 51 6.48 1.22 2.11
C THR A 51 6.36 1.25 3.64
N SER A 52 5.57 2.21 4.11
CA SER A 52 5.14 2.33 5.49
C SER A 52 3.65 2.00 5.64
N ILE A 53 3.23 1.64 6.84
CA ILE A 53 1.84 1.36 7.17
C ILE A 53 1.44 2.03 8.48
N VAL A 54 0.24 2.60 8.47
CA VAL A 54 -0.51 3.00 9.66
C VAL A 54 -1.72 2.08 9.76
N PHE A 55 -1.89 1.41 10.88
CA PHE A 55 -2.92 0.40 11.10
C PHE A 55 -3.63 0.64 12.43
N GLU A 56 -4.96 0.62 12.41
CA GLU A 56 -5.83 0.70 13.57
C GLU A 56 -6.94 -0.34 13.46
N TYR A 57 -7.22 -1.05 14.55
CA TYR A 57 -8.25 -2.07 14.59
C TYR A 57 -8.92 -2.15 15.96
N VAL A 58 -10.25 -2.24 15.95
CA VAL A 58 -11.09 -2.36 17.14
C VAL A 58 -12.08 -3.51 16.93
N ALA A 59 -12.22 -4.36 17.94
CA ALA A 59 -13.26 -5.40 17.98
C ALA A 59 -13.94 -5.45 19.35
N GLU A 60 -15.25 -5.60 19.35
CA GLU A 60 -16.08 -5.67 20.56
C GLU A 60 -16.70 -7.06 20.74
N GLY A 61 -16.66 -7.60 21.96
CA GLY A 61 -17.26 -8.90 22.26
C GLY A 61 -18.78 -8.83 22.46
N ALA A 62 -19.54 -9.72 21.81
CA ALA A 62 -21.01 -9.71 21.88
C ALA A 62 -21.61 -10.07 23.26
N ASP A 63 -20.92 -10.91 24.05
CA ASP A 63 -21.47 -11.50 25.28
C ASP A 63 -21.03 -10.79 26.58
N THR A 64 -20.11 -9.83 26.51
CA THR A 64 -19.59 -9.11 27.68
C THR A 64 -19.56 -7.61 27.42
N ALA A 65 -20.53 -6.91 28.00
CA ALA A 65 -20.54 -5.45 28.05
C ALA A 65 -19.19 -4.93 28.59
N GLY A 66 -18.37 -4.34 27.70
CA GLY A 66 -17.06 -3.76 28.01
C GLY A 66 -15.83 -4.57 27.62
N SER A 67 -15.96 -5.70 26.90
CA SER A 67 -14.80 -6.38 26.30
C SER A 67 -14.47 -5.77 24.94
N VAL A 68 -13.45 -4.91 24.89
CA VAL A 68 -12.91 -4.31 23.68
C VAL A 68 -11.48 -4.81 23.47
N PHE A 69 -11.15 -5.15 22.23
CA PHE A 69 -9.79 -5.42 21.78
C PHE A 69 -9.38 -4.31 20.82
N GLU A 70 -8.23 -3.68 21.08
CA GLU A 70 -7.67 -2.62 20.26
C GLU A 70 -6.24 -2.99 19.87
N ALA A 71 -5.90 -2.77 18.61
CA ALA A 71 -4.53 -2.87 18.12
C ALA A 71 -4.22 -1.67 17.23
N GLY A 72 -3.02 -1.13 17.39
CA GLY A 72 -2.50 -0.05 16.57
C GLY A 72 -1.05 -0.34 16.20
N PHE A 73 -0.65 0.07 15.00
CA PHE A 73 0.73 -0.04 14.55
C PHE A 73 1.07 1.06 13.56
N GLU A 74 2.28 1.59 13.68
CA GLU A 74 2.88 2.51 12.74
C GLU A 74 4.33 2.10 12.52
N GLY A 75 4.74 1.90 11.27
CA GLY A 75 6.09 1.45 10.93
C GLY A 75 6.22 0.96 9.50
N SER A 76 7.27 0.18 9.22
CA SER A 76 7.46 -0.44 7.90
C SER A 76 6.52 -1.64 7.70
N VAL A 77 6.24 -1.97 6.44
CA VAL A 77 5.44 -3.17 6.10
C VAL A 77 6.12 -4.48 6.50
N ASP A 78 7.46 -4.53 6.49
CA ASP A 78 8.21 -5.70 6.96
C ASP A 78 8.03 -5.89 8.48
N GLU A 79 8.20 -4.81 9.25
CA GLU A 79 7.97 -4.85 10.70
C GLU A 79 6.53 -5.22 11.03
N PHE A 80 5.54 -4.66 10.32
CA PHE A 80 4.13 -5.01 10.51
C PHE A 80 3.87 -6.50 10.23
N ALA A 81 4.34 -7.00 9.08
CA ALA A 81 4.15 -8.38 8.67
C ALA A 81 4.81 -9.36 9.65
N ASN A 82 5.98 -9.00 10.20
CA ASN A 82 6.70 -9.79 11.19
C ASN A 82 6.08 -9.67 12.61
N HIS A 83 5.60 -8.49 12.99
CA HIS A 83 5.05 -8.22 14.31
C HIS A 83 3.73 -8.93 14.53
N PHE A 84 2.80 -8.77 13.60
CA PHE A 84 1.49 -9.42 13.69
C PHE A 84 1.55 -10.86 13.20
N GLY A 85 2.37 -11.18 12.19
CA GLY A 85 2.41 -12.51 11.61
C GLY A 85 1.01 -13.00 11.24
N THR A 86 0.75 -14.30 11.35
CA THR A 86 -0.61 -14.83 11.21
C THR A 86 -1.42 -14.73 12.50
N SER A 87 -1.11 -13.79 13.40
CA SER A 87 -1.89 -13.64 14.64
C SER A 87 -3.27 -13.13 14.25
N HIS A 88 -4.26 -13.99 14.34
CA HIS A 88 -5.66 -13.62 14.21
C HIS A 88 -6.17 -13.05 15.52
N ILE A 89 -7.18 -12.17 15.40
CA ILE A 89 -7.98 -11.69 16.53
C ILE A 89 -8.57 -12.92 17.26
N PRO A 90 -8.63 -12.91 18.61
CA PRO A 90 -9.20 -14.02 19.34
C PRO A 90 -10.65 -14.31 18.90
N GLU A 91 -10.96 -15.59 18.64
CA GLU A 91 -12.31 -16.03 18.20
C GLU A 91 -13.44 -15.53 19.11
N SER A 92 -13.17 -15.23 20.38
CA SER A 92 -14.15 -14.68 21.31
C SER A 92 -14.74 -13.32 20.88
N PHE A 93 -14.04 -12.57 20.03
CA PHE A 93 -14.53 -11.28 19.49
C PHE A 93 -15.27 -11.46 18.17
N ILE A 94 -14.86 -12.42 17.33
CA ILE A 94 -15.44 -12.64 16.00
C ILE A 94 -16.65 -13.59 16.04
N SER A 95 -16.52 -14.73 16.72
CA SER A 95 -17.44 -15.88 16.58
C SER A 95 -18.77 -15.70 17.31
N ALA A 96 -18.90 -14.69 18.17
CA ALA A 96 -20.12 -14.40 18.94
C ALA A 96 -21.04 -13.35 18.27
N GLY A 97 -20.68 -12.85 17.07
CA GLY A 97 -21.39 -11.74 16.43
C GLY A 97 -21.00 -10.38 17.01
N GLY A 98 -19.75 -10.26 17.47
CA GLY A 98 -19.17 -8.97 17.84
C GLY A 98 -18.93 -8.12 16.59
N ASP A 99 -19.02 -6.80 16.76
CA ASP A 99 -18.68 -5.85 15.70
C ASP A 99 -17.16 -5.61 15.69
N SER A 100 -16.61 -5.49 14.50
CA SER A 100 -15.23 -5.09 14.31
C SER A 100 -15.08 -4.09 13.18
N GLU A 101 -14.17 -3.15 13.40
CA GLU A 101 -13.87 -2.06 12.48
C GLU A 101 -12.36 -1.83 12.51
N GLY A 102 -11.79 -1.60 11.35
CA GLY A 102 -10.39 -1.27 11.22
C GLY A 102 -10.16 -0.37 10.02
N GLU A 103 -9.02 0.31 10.09
CA GLU A 103 -8.51 1.18 9.05
C GLU A 103 -7.02 0.88 8.89
N ALA A 104 -6.54 0.82 7.64
CA ALA A 104 -5.13 0.72 7.36
C ALA A 104 -4.77 1.52 6.11
N VAL A 105 -3.71 2.29 6.22
CA VAL A 105 -3.16 3.11 5.13
C VAL A 105 -1.73 2.68 4.91
N LEU A 106 -1.43 2.15 3.72
CA LEU A 106 -0.07 1.85 3.31
C LEU A 106 0.41 2.95 2.37
N MET A 107 1.59 3.50 2.62
CA MET A 107 2.16 4.58 1.84
C MET A 107 3.53 4.17 1.29
N VAL A 108 3.63 4.14 -0.04
CA VAL A 108 4.86 3.88 -0.80
C VAL A 108 5.49 5.22 -1.17
N ASP A 109 6.70 5.50 -0.68
CA ASP A 109 7.51 6.63 -1.12
C ASP A 109 8.29 6.24 -2.38
N ALA A 110 7.60 6.28 -3.53
CA ALA A 110 8.20 5.91 -4.80
C ALA A 110 9.32 6.87 -5.23
N ALA A 111 9.28 8.14 -4.80
CA ALA A 111 10.34 9.12 -5.07
C ALA A 111 11.71 8.72 -4.46
N SER A 112 11.72 7.87 -3.44
CA SER A 112 12.94 7.33 -2.83
C SER A 112 13.57 6.16 -3.61
N MET A 113 12.87 5.60 -4.61
CA MET A 113 13.28 4.43 -5.38
C MET A 113 14.23 4.79 -6.54
N GLU A 114 15.10 3.85 -6.94
CA GLU A 114 16.01 4.01 -8.08
C GLU A 114 15.28 4.08 -9.44
N ASP A 115 14.20 3.32 -9.60
CA ASP A 115 13.28 3.39 -10.74
C ASP A 115 11.86 3.62 -10.22
N ASN A 116 11.41 4.86 -10.29
CA ASN A 116 10.07 5.29 -9.91
C ASN A 116 9.20 5.57 -11.14
N SER A 117 9.56 5.02 -12.31
CA SER A 117 8.73 5.15 -13.50
C SER A 117 7.36 4.51 -13.25
N ARG A 118 6.30 5.15 -13.73
CA ARG A 118 4.92 4.66 -13.55
C ARG A 118 4.76 3.22 -14.01
N GLU A 119 5.39 2.85 -15.13
CA GLU A 119 5.35 1.49 -15.65
C GLU A 119 6.07 0.49 -14.75
N ALA A 120 7.22 0.83 -14.17
CA ALA A 120 7.89 -0.08 -13.24
C ALA A 120 7.12 -0.23 -11.93
N THR A 121 6.76 0.90 -11.28
CA THR A 121 6.19 0.90 -9.93
C THR A 121 4.75 0.40 -9.91
N LEU A 122 3.88 0.89 -10.80
CA LEU A 122 2.46 0.48 -10.79
C LEU A 122 2.27 -0.92 -11.31
N ASN A 123 3.00 -1.36 -12.36
CA ASN A 123 2.83 -2.73 -12.85
C ASN A 123 3.28 -3.73 -11.78
N ALA A 124 4.42 -3.50 -11.12
CA ALA A 124 4.88 -4.37 -10.03
C ALA A 124 3.88 -4.43 -8.88
N LEU A 125 3.29 -3.28 -8.50
CA LEU A 125 2.27 -3.23 -7.45
C LEU A 125 0.97 -3.92 -7.87
N GLU A 126 0.46 -3.64 -9.07
CA GLU A 126 -0.75 -4.27 -9.61
C GLU A 126 -0.59 -5.79 -9.74
N GLU A 127 0.54 -6.28 -10.25
CA GLU A 127 0.83 -7.72 -10.34
C GLU A 127 0.86 -8.38 -8.96
N ALA A 128 1.50 -7.71 -7.98
CA ALA A 128 1.56 -8.19 -6.60
C ALA A 128 0.17 -8.24 -5.95
N LEU A 129 -0.65 -7.22 -6.15
CA LEU A 129 -2.00 -7.16 -5.59
C LEU A 129 -3.00 -8.08 -6.31
N ASP A 130 -2.87 -8.29 -7.62
CA ASP A 130 -3.70 -9.23 -8.38
C ASP A 130 -3.49 -10.67 -7.91
N SER A 131 -2.25 -11.01 -7.51
CA SER A 131 -1.92 -12.32 -6.93
C SER A 131 -2.69 -12.64 -5.63
N LEU A 132 -3.23 -11.62 -4.95
CA LEU A 132 -4.05 -11.76 -3.74
C LEU A 132 -5.51 -12.11 -4.03
N GLY A 133 -5.89 -12.28 -5.31
CA GLY A 133 -7.20 -12.83 -5.70
C GLY A 133 -8.35 -11.81 -5.67
N GLY A 134 -8.05 -10.53 -5.91
CA GLY A 134 -9.06 -9.47 -5.96
C GLY A 134 -9.57 -9.13 -4.57
N ILE A 135 -8.75 -8.41 -3.79
CA ILE A 135 -9.19 -7.81 -2.52
C ILE A 135 -10.28 -6.78 -2.85
N ASN A 136 -11.53 -7.07 -2.49
CA ASN A 136 -12.66 -6.12 -2.64
C ASN A 136 -12.49 -4.98 -1.62
N ASN A 137 -12.78 -3.72 -1.96
CA ASN A 137 -12.59 -2.53 -1.09
C ASN A 137 -11.13 -2.10 -0.88
N LEU A 138 -10.31 -2.17 -1.93
CA LEU A 138 -9.01 -1.51 -1.98
C LEU A 138 -9.19 -0.20 -2.76
N GLU A 139 -8.89 0.95 -2.15
CA GLU A 139 -8.75 2.20 -2.88
C GLU A 139 -7.26 2.47 -3.10
N LEU A 140 -6.86 2.60 -4.38
CA LEU A 140 -5.51 2.92 -4.78
C LEU A 140 -5.45 4.39 -5.21
N VAL A 141 -4.75 5.21 -4.44
CA VAL A 141 -4.51 6.61 -4.75
C VAL A 141 -3.07 6.77 -5.20
N VAL A 142 -2.87 7.21 -6.45
CA VAL A 142 -1.54 7.38 -7.04
C VAL A 142 -1.27 8.86 -7.30
N SER A 143 -0.15 9.35 -6.78
CA SER A 143 0.34 10.71 -6.99
C SER A 143 1.68 10.70 -7.71
N GLY A 144 1.87 11.60 -8.68
CA GLY A 144 3.12 11.67 -9.43
C GLY A 144 3.27 12.91 -10.30
N ILE A 145 4.47 13.06 -10.84
CA ILE A 145 4.88 14.18 -11.70
C ILE A 145 5.16 13.70 -13.12
N VAL A 146 4.87 14.59 -14.07
CA VAL A 146 5.12 14.36 -15.50
C VAL A 146 6.45 15.04 -15.86
N LYS A 147 7.41 14.29 -16.40
CA LYS A 147 8.69 14.80 -16.87
C LYS A 147 8.90 14.52 -18.35
N GLU A 148 9.53 15.46 -19.06
CA GLU A 148 10.03 15.20 -20.42
C GLU A 148 11.34 14.41 -20.33
N ALA A 149 11.53 13.41 -21.20
CA ALA A 149 12.68 12.48 -21.16
C ALA A 149 14.03 13.14 -21.54
N SER A 150 14.14 14.46 -21.52
CA SER A 150 15.31 15.19 -22.01
C SER A 150 16.24 15.60 -20.87
N GLU A 151 17.31 14.82 -20.68
CA GLU A 151 18.72 15.22 -20.38
C GLU A 151 19.54 14.11 -19.67
N GLN A 152 19.53 12.87 -20.19
CA GLN A 152 20.72 12.01 -20.10
C GLN A 152 21.52 12.13 -21.41
N SER A 153 22.13 13.28 -21.65
CA SER A 153 23.04 13.48 -22.78
C SER A 153 24.47 13.67 -22.30
N GLY A 154 25.18 12.54 -22.25
CA GLY A 154 26.62 12.38 -22.49
C GLY A 154 27.59 13.44 -21.95
N GLU A 155 28.26 13.12 -20.85
CA GLU A 155 29.60 13.67 -20.62
C GLU A 155 30.57 12.99 -21.60
N VAL A 156 30.68 13.52 -22.82
CA VAL A 156 31.81 13.25 -23.71
C VAL A 156 32.90 14.24 -23.33
N SER A 157 33.77 13.85 -22.41
CA SER A 157 35.02 14.57 -22.18
C SER A 157 36.00 14.23 -23.32
N ALA A 158 36.25 15.22 -24.18
CA ALA A 158 37.29 15.23 -25.21
C ALA A 158 38.65 15.61 -24.64
#